data_AF-A0A8S2G6X5-F1
#
_entry.id   AF-A0A8S2G6X5-F1
#
_cell.length_a   1.000
_cell.length_b   1.000
_cell.length_c   1.000
_cell.angle_alpha   90.00
_cell.angle_beta   90.00
_cell.angle_gamma   90.00
#
_symmetry.space_group_name_H-M   'P 1'
#
loop_
_entity.id
_entity.type
_entity.pdbx_description
1 polymer ?
#
loop_
_entity_poly.entity_id
_entity_poly.type
_entity_poly.pdbx_seq_one_letter_code
_entity_poly.pdbx_strand_id
1 'polypeptide(L)'
;MAQSKGQLTLGYWAIRGDAPEYSRDEWFSKKSKLGLDFPNLPYLFDGDIKLTQSKTILCYLARKYHLMGKNEREEAVISMIIDQSHDLRSELNGVCYHPKEDFA
;
A
#
# COMPACT_ATOMS: atom_id res chain seq x y z
N MET A 1 -12.99 -7.90 -6.03
CA MET A 1 -12.60 -8.22 -7.43
C MET A 1 -11.78 -7.06 -7.95
N ALA A 2 -10.54 -7.31 -8.39
CA ALA A 2 -9.72 -6.28 -9.01
C ALA A 2 -10.42 -5.77 -10.29
N GLN A 3 -10.70 -4.47 -10.35
CA GLN A 3 -11.31 -3.87 -11.53
C GLN A 3 -10.21 -3.61 -12.56
N SER A 4 -10.20 -4.40 -13.63
CA SER A 4 -9.34 -4.21 -14.79
C SER A 4 -9.99 -3.25 -15.77
N LYS A 5 -9.47 -2.02 -15.85
CA LYS A 5 -9.57 -1.19 -17.05
C LYS A 5 -8.18 -0.59 -17.32
N GLY A 6 -7.45 -1.24 -18.23
CA GLY A 6 -6.13 -0.82 -18.69
C GLY A 6 -4.98 -1.26 -17.77
N GLN A 7 -4.50 -2.50 -17.94
CA GLN A 7 -3.18 -3.04 -17.56
C GLN A 7 -2.60 -2.74 -16.15
N LEU A 8 -3.41 -2.24 -15.21
CA LEU A 8 -3.04 -1.98 -13.83
C LEU A 8 -3.93 -2.81 -12.91
N THR A 9 -3.32 -3.67 -12.10
CA THR A 9 -4.03 -4.43 -11.06
C THR A 9 -3.52 -3.99 -9.70
N LEU A 10 -4.40 -3.42 -8.90
CA LEU A 10 -4.09 -2.93 -7.56
C LEU A 10 -4.89 -3.72 -6.52
N GLY A 11 -4.19 -4.47 -5.68
CA GLY A 11 -4.79 -5.32 -4.65
C GLY A 11 -4.64 -4.70 -3.26
N TYR A 12 -5.78 -4.46 -2.59
CA TYR A 12 -5.84 -3.89 -1.23
C TYR A 12 -6.61 -4.76 -0.21
N TRP A 13 -7.29 -5.83 -0.64
CA TRP A 13 -8.26 -6.55 0.19
C TRP A 13 -7.86 -8.02 0.38
N ALA A 14 -7.72 -8.43 1.63
CA ALA A 14 -7.39 -9.79 2.09
C ALA A 14 -8.47 -10.45 2.95
N ILE A 15 -9.46 -9.66 3.38
CA ILE A 15 -10.41 -10.03 4.42
C ILE A 15 -11.79 -10.18 3.76
N ARG A 16 -12.44 -11.32 3.98
CA ARG A 16 -13.86 -11.55 3.64
C ARG A 16 -14.63 -11.96 4.89
N GLY A 17 -15.94 -11.68 4.86
CA GLY A 17 -16.88 -11.95 5.94
C GLY A 17 -17.37 -10.64 6.57
N ASP A 18 -18.60 -10.64 7.04
CA ASP A 18 -19.12 -9.61 7.93
C ASP A 18 -18.59 -9.86 9.35
N ALA A 19 -18.68 -8.85 10.21
CA ALA A 19 -18.40 -9.09 11.62
C ALA A 19 -19.41 -10.10 12.20
N PRO A 20 -18.97 -11.07 13.02
CA PRO A 20 -17.61 -11.29 13.52
C PRO A 20 -16.72 -12.26 12.71
N GLU A 21 -17.20 -12.88 11.63
CA GLU A 21 -16.55 -13.99 10.90
C GLU A 21 -15.45 -13.54 9.90
N TYR A 22 -14.64 -12.54 10.24
CA TYR A 22 -13.54 -12.08 9.39
C TYR A 22 -12.52 -13.22 9.16
N SER A 23 -12.29 -13.60 7.90
CA SER A 23 -11.23 -14.55 7.52
C SER A 23 -10.14 -13.90 6.67
N ARG A 24 -8.88 -14.24 6.99
CA ARG A 24 -7.68 -13.85 6.25
C ARG A 24 -7.19 -14.95 5.29
N ASP A 25 -7.89 -16.08 5.23
CA ASP A 25 -7.44 -17.27 4.50
C ASP A 25 -7.33 -17.03 3.00
N GLU A 26 -8.16 -16.16 2.44
CA GLU A 26 -8.05 -15.78 1.03
C GLU A 26 -6.67 -15.21 0.71
N TRP A 27 -6.12 -14.37 1.58
CA TRP A 27 -4.79 -13.82 1.36
C TRP A 27 -3.70 -14.84 1.63
N PHE A 28 -3.77 -15.53 2.77
CA PHE A 28 -2.72 -16.48 3.15
C PHE A 28 -2.61 -17.66 2.18
N SER A 29 -3.71 -18.09 1.56
CA SER A 29 -3.71 -19.17 0.56
C SER A 29 -3.19 -18.75 -0.83
N LYS A 30 -3.17 -17.45 -1.14
CA LYS A 30 -2.81 -16.90 -2.45
C LYS A 30 -1.47 -16.16 -2.47
N LYS A 31 -1.05 -15.52 -1.37
CA LYS A 31 0.08 -14.56 -1.35
C LYS A 31 1.39 -15.10 -1.94
N SER A 32 1.72 -16.37 -1.67
CA SER A 32 2.95 -17.00 -2.16
C SER A 32 2.90 -17.35 -3.65
N LYS A 33 1.69 -17.45 -4.23
CA LYS A 33 1.47 -17.81 -5.63
C LYS A 33 1.45 -16.60 -6.56
N LEU A 34 1.52 -15.38 -6.02
CA LEU A 34 1.44 -14.15 -6.79
C LEU A 34 2.75 -13.79 -7.51
N GLY A 35 3.85 -14.47 -7.19
CA GLY A 35 5.17 -14.18 -7.77
C GLY A 35 5.64 -12.75 -7.48
N LEU A 36 5.38 -12.28 -6.26
CA LEU A 36 5.88 -11.03 -5.69
C LEU A 36 7.19 -11.32 -4.96
N ASP A 37 8.20 -10.46 -5.11
CA ASP A 37 9.47 -10.61 -4.38
C ASP A 37 9.29 -10.45 -2.87
N PHE A 38 8.41 -9.53 -2.46
CA PHE A 38 8.08 -9.25 -1.07
C PHE A 38 6.57 -9.28 -0.83
N PRO A 39 5.92 -10.47 -0.77
CA PRO A 39 4.47 -10.60 -0.73
C PRO A 39 3.84 -9.83 0.43
N ASN A 40 3.16 -8.73 0.12
CA ASN A 40 2.45 -7.91 1.09
C ASN A 40 1.24 -7.24 0.45
N LEU A 41 0.37 -6.68 1.29
CA LEU A 41 -0.63 -5.72 0.86
C LEU A 41 -0.18 -4.29 1.19
N PRO A 42 -0.48 -3.31 0.33
CA PRO A 42 -0.98 -3.49 -1.04
C PRO A 42 0.08 -3.99 -2.02
N TYR A 43 -0.39 -4.50 -3.17
CA TYR A 43 0.45 -4.81 -4.33
C TYR A 43 -0.10 -4.19 -5.62
N LEU A 44 0.80 -3.88 -6.55
CA LEU A 44 0.52 -3.40 -7.91
C LEU A 44 1.16 -4.32 -8.94
N PHE A 45 0.40 -4.70 -9.97
CA PHE A 45 0.93 -5.27 -11.21
C PHE A 45 0.72 -4.31 -12.38
N ASP A 46 1.79 -4.03 -13.10
CA ASP A 46 1.84 -3.15 -14.29
C ASP A 46 2.73 -3.80 -15.36
N GLY A 47 2.12 -4.65 -16.20
CA GLY A 47 2.87 -5.54 -17.08
C GLY A 47 3.79 -6.48 -16.29
N ASP A 48 5.10 -6.42 -16.58
CA ASP A 48 6.13 -7.20 -15.88
C ASP A 48 6.55 -6.59 -14.54
N ILE A 49 6.15 -5.35 -14.26
CA ILE A 49 6.46 -4.67 -13.00
C ILE A 49 5.51 -5.14 -11.92
N LYS A 50 6.09 -5.72 -10.86
CA LYS A 50 5.36 -6.22 -9.70
C LYS A 50 5.88 -5.54 -8.44
N LEU A 51 5.04 -4.71 -7.83
CA LEU A 51 5.44 -3.88 -6.68
C LEU A 51 4.58 -4.19 -5.47
N THR A 52 5.22 -4.09 -4.32
CA THR A 52 4.61 -4.08 -2.99
C THR A 52 5.11 -2.83 -2.25
N GLN A 53 4.55 -2.55 -1.09
CA GLN A 53 4.73 -1.30 -0.33
C GLN A 53 3.94 -0.12 -0.92
N SER A 54 3.02 0.42 -0.12
CA SER A 54 2.10 1.49 -0.52
C SER A 54 2.84 2.75 -1.01
N LYS A 55 3.87 3.20 -0.27
CA LYS A 55 4.69 4.36 -0.64
C LYS A 55 5.36 4.15 -2.01
N THR A 56 5.96 2.98 -2.23
CA THR A 56 6.64 2.64 -3.48
C THR A 56 5.69 2.63 -4.67
N ILE A 57 4.51 2.01 -4.50
CA ILE A 57 3.44 1.98 -5.50
C ILE A 57 3.00 3.40 -5.87
N LEU A 58 2.79 4.28 -4.87
CA LEU A 58 2.41 5.67 -5.10
C LEU A 58 3.49 6.45 -5.87
N CYS A 59 4.75 6.35 -5.43
CA CYS A 59 5.86 7.03 -6.12
C CYS A 59 6.06 6.50 -7.55
N TYR A 60 5.86 5.20 -7.79
CA TYR A 60 5.92 4.61 -9.13
C TYR A 60 4.85 5.20 -10.04
N LEU A 61 3.59 5.22 -9.60
CA LEU A 61 2.49 5.81 -10.36
C LEU A 61 2.71 7.30 -10.60
N ALA A 62 3.16 8.04 -9.58
CA ALA A 62 3.46 9.46 -9.72
C ALA A 62 4.53 9.72 -10.79
N ARG A 63 5.59 8.90 -10.85
CA ARG A 63 6.59 8.99 -11.93
C ARG A 63 6.01 8.61 -13.29
N LYS A 64 5.27 7.50 -13.38
CA LYS A 64 4.64 7.01 -14.63
C LYS A 64 3.70 8.05 -15.25
N TYR A 65 3.02 8.84 -14.42
CA TYR A 65 2.06 9.86 -14.86
C TYR A 65 2.57 11.30 -14.74
N HIS A 66 3.89 11.50 -14.55
CA HIS A 66 4.52 12.83 -14.48
C HIS A 66 3.92 13.75 -13.40
N LEU A 67 3.60 13.19 -12.24
CA LEU A 67 3.06 13.87 -11.06
C LEU A 67 4.13 14.18 -9.99
N MET A 68 5.40 13.85 -10.26
CA MET A 68 6.52 14.23 -9.40
C MET A 68 7.00 15.67 -9.69
N GLY A 69 7.97 16.15 -8.92
CA GLY A 69 8.49 17.51 -9.05
C GLY A 69 9.19 17.74 -10.39
N LYS A 70 9.12 18.97 -10.91
CA LYS A 70 9.77 19.34 -12.18
C LYS A 70 11.24 19.72 -12.02
N ASN A 71 11.69 19.91 -10.78
CA ASN A 71 13.04 20.28 -10.41
C ASN A 71 13.40 19.67 -9.04
N GLU A 72 14.67 19.75 -8.68
CA GLU A 72 15.22 19.17 -7.45
C GLU A 72 14.51 19.68 -6.19
N ARG A 73 14.17 20.97 -6.14
CA ARG A 73 13.49 21.56 -4.99
C ARG A 73 12.09 20.97 -4.81
N GLU A 74 11.33 20.85 -5.88
CA GLU A 74 9.98 20.25 -5.84
C GLU A 74 10.05 18.77 -5.46
N GLU A 75 10.99 18.01 -6.02
CA GLU A 75 11.21 16.60 -5.71
C GLU A 75 11.59 16.37 -4.24
N ALA A 76 12.47 17.22 -3.70
CA ALA A 76 12.85 17.18 -2.29
C ALA A 76 11.66 17.45 -1.36
N VAL A 77 10.85 18.46 -1.67
CA VAL A 77 9.66 18.80 -0.89
C VAL A 77 8.61 17.68 -0.97
N ILE A 78 8.37 17.10 -2.14
CA ILE A 78 7.45 15.97 -2.30
C ILE A 78 7.93 14.77 -1.47
N SER A 79 9.22 14.46 -1.53
CA SER A 79 9.80 13.36 -0.76
C SER A 79 9.61 13.56 0.74
N MET A 80 9.88 14.78 1.24
CA MET A 80 9.64 15.13 2.64
C MET A 80 8.17 14.99 3.04
N ILE A 81 7.23 15.41 2.19
CA ILE A 81 5.79 15.26 2.46
C ILE A 81 5.38 13.79 2.52
N ILE A 82 5.92 12.95 1.62
CA ILE A 82 5.66 11.52 1.62
C ILE A 82 6.17 10.88 2.92
N ASP A 83 7.35 11.28 3.40
CA ASP A 83 7.91 10.82 4.67
C ASP A 83 7.05 11.25 5.86
N GLN A 84 6.72 12.55 5.94
CA GLN A 84 5.84 13.05 7.01
C GLN A 84 4.46 12.38 7.01
N SER A 85 3.91 12.08 5.84
CA SER A 85 2.63 11.36 5.72
C SER A 85 2.75 9.91 6.23
N HIS A 86 3.90 9.26 5.98
CA HIS A 86 4.16 7.93 6.46
C HIS A 86 4.27 7.88 7.99
N ASP A 87 5.01 8.82 8.57
CA ASP A 87 5.22 8.91 10.02
C ASP A 87 3.91 9.18 10.74
N LEU A 88 3.14 10.19 10.28
CA LEU A 88 1.82 10.49 10.84
C LEU A 88 0.88 9.28 10.82
N ARG A 89 0.83 8.55 9.70
CA ARG A 89 0.02 7.33 9.59
C ARG A 89 0.50 6.24 10.55
N SER A 90 1.82 6.11 10.74
CA SER A 90 2.40 5.14 11.67
C SER A 90 1.98 5.44 13.10
N GLU A 91 2.07 6.70 13.53
CA GLU A 91 1.62 7.14 14.85
C GLU A 91 0.11 6.92 15.05
N LEU A 92 -0.70 7.26 14.04
CA LEU A 92 -2.15 7.05 14.10
C LEU A 92 -2.53 5.57 14.21
N ASN A 93 -1.81 4.67 13.52
CA ASN A 93 -2.00 3.23 13.72
C ASN A 93 -1.73 2.82 15.17
N GLY A 94 -0.76 3.49 15.80
CA GLY A 94 -0.51 3.33 17.23
C GLY A 94 -1.76 3.63 18.04
N VAL A 95 -2.31 4.83 17.88
CA VAL A 95 -3.52 5.28 18.59
C VAL A 95 -4.74 4.39 18.33
N CYS A 96 -4.95 3.95 17.09
CA CYS A 96 -6.16 3.23 16.72
C CYS A 96 -6.16 1.74 17.11
N TYR A 97 -4.99 1.11 17.27
CA TYR A 97 -4.90 -0.35 17.42
C TYR A 97 -4.14 -0.82 18.68
N HIS A 98 -3.49 0.07 19.44
CA HIS A 98 -2.93 -0.34 20.73
C HIS A 98 -4.05 -0.58 21.75
N PRO A 99 -3.87 -1.58 22.63
CA PRO A 99 -4.69 -1.74 23.83
C PRO A 99 -4.83 -0.42 24.58
N LYS A 100 -6.02 -0.14 25.12
CA LYS A 100 -6.30 1.12 25.83
C LYS A 100 -5.39 1.26 27.06
N GLU A 101 -4.98 0.13 27.62
CA GLU A 101 -4.11 0.00 28.78
C GLU A 101 -2.71 0.58 28.54
N ASP A 102 -2.26 0.66 27.29
CA ASP A 102 -0.94 1.20 26.93
C ASP A 102 -0.89 2.74 26.97
N PHE A 103 -2.04 3.40 27.17
CA PHE A 103 -2.17 4.87 27.21
C PHE A 103 -2.51 5.42 28.62
N ALA A 104 -2.56 4.56 29.63
CA ALA A 104 -2.82 4.92 31.03
C ALA A 104 -1.51 5.20 31.79
#